data_AF-A0A1M6LMZ2-F1
#
_entry.id   AF-A0A1M6LMZ2-F1
#
_cell.length_a   1.000
_cell.length_b   1.000
_cell.length_c   1.000
_cell.angle_alpha   90.00
_cell.angle_beta   90.00
_cell.angle_gamma   90.00
#
_symmetry.space_group_name_H-M   'P 1'
#
loop_
_entity.id
_entity.type
_entity.pdbx_description
1 polymer ?
#
loop_
_entity_poly.entity_id
_entity_poly.type
_entity_poly.pdbx_seq_one_letter_code
_entity_poly.pdbx_strand_id
1 'polypeptide(L)'
;MRNIKSIVKALLLGSVLCSCEKDIESHYSAIQANRLLSADVEKEWLRTARTEDGQAIDVEECQDRNTLVFLIGKSKTVDSLYVQHRASICSDGQKPSIVYKARYSLAEDIHGQFEDEIVIEKEELLDINRIAVRNLTADYMTLVYTVDGVEIVEEYSFE
;
A
#
# COMPACT_ATOMS: atom_id res chain seq x y z
N MET A 1 50.94 29.73 39.81
CA MET A 1 51.73 28.48 39.92
C MET A 1 50.79 27.32 40.21
N ARG A 2 51.07 26.13 39.63
CA ARG A 2 50.26 24.87 39.61
C ARG A 2 49.10 24.94 38.59
N ASN A 3 49.16 24.45 37.35
CA ASN A 3 49.69 23.21 36.74
C ASN A 3 48.91 21.96 37.18
N ILE A 4 48.03 21.43 36.30
CA ILE A 4 48.07 20.07 35.70
C ILE A 4 46.68 19.60 35.20
N LYS A 5 46.61 19.40 33.88
CA LYS A 5 46.00 18.31 33.08
C LYS A 5 44.61 17.76 33.43
N SER A 6 43.69 17.87 32.46
CA SER A 6 42.73 16.80 32.11
C SER A 6 42.30 17.00 30.65
N ILE A 7 42.93 16.28 29.74
CA ILE A 7 42.39 15.10 29.03
C ILE A 7 41.28 15.49 28.05
N VAL A 8 41.70 15.54 26.79
CA VAL A 8 40.88 15.43 25.59
C VAL A 8 39.99 14.21 25.70
N LYS A 9 38.67 14.40 25.61
CA LYS A 9 37.76 13.42 25.01
C LYS A 9 36.99 14.14 23.91
N ALA A 10 37.55 14.08 22.71
CA ALA A 10 36.79 14.22 21.49
C ALA A 10 35.75 13.09 21.48
N LEU A 11 34.49 13.44 21.70
CA LEU A 11 33.39 12.56 21.38
C LEU A 11 32.92 12.94 19.97
N LEU A 12 33.57 12.32 18.99
CA LEU A 12 33.01 12.10 17.67
C LEU A 12 31.75 11.24 17.84
N LEU A 13 30.62 11.88 18.07
CA LEU A 13 29.33 11.28 17.75
C LEU A 13 29.06 11.62 16.28
N GLY A 14 29.61 10.76 15.44
CA GLY A 14 29.23 10.68 14.05
C GLY A 14 27.77 10.28 13.93
N SER A 15 27.15 10.83 12.89
CA SER A 15 26.15 10.18 12.05
C SER A 15 24.96 9.53 12.77
N VAL A 16 23.91 10.32 12.95
CA VAL A 16 22.63 9.93 12.35
C VAL A 16 22.20 11.13 11.52
N LEU A 17 22.65 11.15 10.27
CA LEU A 17 21.85 11.75 9.21
C LEU A 17 20.48 11.08 9.37
N CYS A 18 19.51 11.85 9.85
CA CYS A 18 18.11 11.49 9.68
C CYS A 18 17.88 11.57 8.17
N SER A 19 18.34 10.55 7.45
CA SER A 19 17.74 10.13 6.20
C SER A 19 16.34 9.69 6.59
N CYS A 20 15.42 10.64 6.71
CA CYS A 20 14.08 10.39 6.24
C CYS A 20 14.26 10.18 4.74
N GLU A 21 14.59 8.93 4.36
CA GLU A 21 14.44 8.48 2.99
C GLU A 21 13.01 8.85 2.62
N LYS A 22 12.89 9.81 1.71
CA LYS A 22 11.67 9.97 0.95
C LYS A 22 11.50 8.66 0.21
N ASP A 23 10.67 7.77 0.72
CA ASP A 23 10.37 6.49 0.07
C ASP A 23 9.39 6.66 -1.12
N ILE A 24 9.53 7.78 -1.85
CA ILE A 24 9.11 8.01 -3.24
C ILE A 24 10.23 8.84 -3.94
N GLU A 25 11.50 8.48 -3.78
CA GLU A 25 12.56 8.93 -4.72
C GLU A 25 12.86 7.89 -5.82
N SER A 26 12.24 6.70 -5.76
CA SER A 26 12.20 5.78 -6.89
C SER A 26 10.98 6.06 -7.76
N HIS A 27 11.15 6.88 -8.80
CA HIS A 27 10.22 6.90 -9.92
C HIS A 27 10.20 5.50 -10.57
N TYR A 28 9.26 4.66 -10.16
CA TYR A 28 9.04 3.38 -10.80
C TYR A 28 8.44 3.63 -12.17
N SER A 29 8.91 2.91 -13.19
CA SER A 29 8.06 2.71 -14.37
C SER A 29 6.76 2.02 -13.97
N ALA A 30 5.67 2.24 -14.69
CA ALA A 30 4.42 1.54 -14.42
C ALA A 30 4.59 0.01 -14.41
N ILE A 31 5.49 -0.53 -15.25
CA ILE A 31 5.82 -1.97 -15.24
C ILE A 31 6.42 -2.40 -13.89
N GLN A 32 7.32 -1.61 -13.30
CA GLN A 32 7.92 -1.91 -12.00
C GLN A 32 6.88 -1.81 -10.88
N ALA A 33 6.06 -0.76 -10.88
CA ALA A 33 4.97 -0.61 -9.92
C ALA A 33 4.00 -1.80 -10.00
N ASN A 34 3.58 -2.19 -11.21
CA ASN A 34 2.72 -3.36 -11.41
C ASN A 34 3.37 -4.66 -10.90
N ARG A 35 4.67 -4.85 -11.13
CA ARG A 35 5.40 -6.00 -10.56
C ARG A 35 5.38 -6.03 -9.04
N LEU A 36 5.55 -4.90 -8.39
CA LEU A 36 5.47 -4.81 -6.93
C LEU A 36 4.04 -5.13 -6.45
N LEU A 37 3.04 -4.61 -7.14
CA LEU A 37 1.62 -4.80 -6.82
C LEU A 37 1.16 -6.25 -7.01
N SER A 38 1.63 -6.96 -8.04
CA SER A 38 1.08 -8.26 -8.45
C SER A 38 2.06 -9.44 -8.45
N ALA A 39 3.33 -9.25 -8.11
CA ALA A 39 4.37 -10.28 -8.22
C ALA A 39 4.38 -10.99 -9.60
N ASP A 40 4.28 -10.21 -10.69
CA ASP A 40 4.18 -10.64 -12.11
C ASP A 40 2.90 -11.43 -12.50
N VAL A 41 2.12 -11.96 -11.56
CA VAL A 41 0.89 -12.74 -11.84
C VAL A 41 -0.23 -12.42 -10.88
N GLU A 42 -0.02 -12.71 -9.60
CA GLU A 42 -0.98 -12.53 -8.52
C GLU A 42 -0.22 -12.25 -7.22
N LYS A 43 -0.68 -11.25 -6.47
CA LYS A 43 -0.17 -10.98 -5.13
C LYS A 43 -1.30 -10.59 -4.19
N GLU A 44 -1.33 -11.27 -3.06
CA GLU A 44 -2.29 -11.05 -1.99
C GLU A 44 -1.68 -10.14 -0.91
N TRP A 45 -2.24 -8.96 -0.74
CA TRP A 45 -1.87 -7.99 0.27
C TRP A 45 -2.79 -8.09 1.48
N LEU A 46 -2.24 -8.31 2.66
CA LEU A 46 -3.01 -8.38 3.90
C LEU A 46 -3.20 -6.97 4.48
N ARG A 47 -4.45 -6.55 4.70
CA ARG A 47 -4.74 -5.27 5.36
C ARG A 47 -4.28 -5.33 6.83
N THR A 48 -3.45 -4.39 7.23
CA THR A 48 -2.89 -4.28 8.59
C THR A 48 -3.42 -3.08 9.36
N ALA A 49 -3.89 -2.05 8.66
CA ALA A 49 -4.54 -0.90 9.27
C ALA A 49 -5.56 -0.26 8.31
N ARG A 50 -6.57 0.39 8.89
CA ARG A 50 -7.52 1.26 8.18
C ARG A 50 -7.84 2.46 9.05
N THR A 51 -7.92 3.64 8.43
CA THR A 51 -8.51 4.83 9.05
C THR A 51 -9.57 5.45 8.14
N GLU A 52 -10.60 6.04 8.76
CA GLU A 52 -11.67 6.76 8.09
C GLU A 52 -11.74 8.17 8.69
N ASP A 53 -11.48 9.20 7.89
CA ASP A 53 -11.31 10.59 8.35
C ASP A 53 -10.37 10.70 9.58
N GLY A 54 -9.31 9.88 9.58
CA GLY A 54 -8.32 9.80 10.65
C GLY A 54 -8.72 8.98 11.88
N GLN A 55 -9.91 8.39 11.91
CA GLN A 55 -10.33 7.47 12.97
C GLN A 55 -9.91 6.04 12.65
N ALA A 56 -9.21 5.38 13.58
CA ALA A 56 -8.79 3.99 13.40
C ALA A 56 -9.99 3.04 13.42
N ILE A 57 -10.02 2.12 12.46
CA ILE A 57 -10.96 1.01 12.38
C ILE A 57 -10.27 -0.27 12.86
N ASP A 58 -10.96 -1.07 13.65
CA ASP A 58 -10.44 -2.37 14.11
C ASP A 58 -10.46 -3.39 12.97
N VAL A 59 -9.30 -3.67 12.40
CA VAL A 59 -9.13 -4.62 11.28
C VAL A 59 -8.96 -6.07 11.72
N GLU A 60 -9.03 -6.36 13.03
CA GLU A 60 -9.05 -7.74 13.52
C GLU A 60 -10.43 -8.39 13.37
N GLU A 61 -11.48 -7.59 13.22
CA GLU A 61 -12.85 -8.07 12.96
C GLU A 61 -12.96 -8.72 11.57
N CYS A 62 -13.73 -9.80 11.45
CA CYS A 62 -13.88 -10.56 10.19
C CYS A 62 -14.29 -9.70 8.98
N GLN A 63 -15.14 -8.68 9.20
CA GLN A 63 -15.62 -7.78 8.14
C GLN A 63 -14.50 -6.85 7.64
N ASP A 64 -13.52 -6.61 8.50
CA ASP A 64 -12.44 -5.67 8.25
C ASP A 64 -11.06 -6.33 8.07
N ARG A 65 -10.98 -7.64 8.27
CA ARG A 65 -9.80 -8.43 7.96
C ARG A 65 -9.83 -8.85 6.49
N ASN A 66 -9.34 -7.94 5.65
CA ASN A 66 -9.42 -8.07 4.20
C ASN A 66 -8.06 -8.34 3.56
N THR A 67 -8.11 -9.04 2.42
CA THR A 67 -6.99 -9.17 1.50
C THR A 67 -7.31 -8.40 0.23
N LEU A 68 -6.39 -7.56 -0.22
CA LEU A 68 -6.43 -6.89 -1.51
C LEU A 68 -5.55 -7.68 -2.50
N VAL A 69 -6.10 -8.02 -3.66
CA VAL A 69 -5.39 -8.84 -4.65
C VAL A 69 -5.31 -8.13 -5.98
N PHE A 70 -4.08 -8.03 -6.50
CA PHE A 70 -3.80 -7.54 -7.85
C PHE A 70 -3.53 -8.73 -8.77
N LEU A 71 -4.28 -8.80 -9.88
CA LEU A 71 -4.14 -9.80 -10.92
C LEU A 71 -3.69 -9.16 -12.23
N ILE A 72 -2.57 -9.62 -12.76
CA ILE A 72 -2.15 -9.27 -14.13
C ILE A 72 -2.59 -10.39 -15.08
N GLY A 73 -3.40 -10.00 -16.06
CA GLY A 73 -3.81 -10.89 -17.13
C GLY A 73 -2.63 -11.33 -17.99
N LYS A 74 -2.29 -12.63 -17.99
CA LYS A 74 -1.37 -13.19 -19.01
C LYS A 74 -2.03 -13.05 -20.40
N SER A 75 -1.70 -11.98 -21.12
CA SER A 75 -2.16 -11.61 -22.48
C SER A 75 -3.27 -10.55 -22.58
N LYS A 76 -2.99 -9.32 -22.12
CA LYS A 76 -3.76 -8.08 -22.44
C LYS A 76 -5.22 -8.04 -21.94
N THR A 77 -5.60 -8.91 -21.01
CA THR A 77 -6.82 -8.69 -20.23
C THR A 77 -6.51 -7.67 -19.16
N VAL A 78 -7.27 -6.57 -19.16
CA VAL A 78 -7.14 -5.43 -18.24
C VAL A 78 -6.89 -5.91 -16.81
N ASP A 79 -5.88 -5.33 -16.17
CA ASP A 79 -5.47 -5.70 -14.82
C ASP A 79 -6.68 -5.59 -13.87
N SER A 80 -6.82 -6.57 -12.99
CA SER A 80 -8.00 -6.69 -12.13
C SER A 80 -7.60 -6.59 -10.67
N LEU A 81 -8.40 -5.87 -9.90
CA LEU A 81 -8.25 -5.65 -8.47
C LEU A 81 -9.47 -6.25 -7.76
N TYR A 82 -9.27 -6.98 -6.67
CA TYR A 82 -10.39 -7.37 -5.81
C TYR A 82 -10.02 -7.40 -4.33
N VAL A 83 -11.01 -7.13 -3.49
CA VAL A 83 -10.92 -7.27 -2.03
C VAL A 83 -11.77 -8.45 -1.61
N GLN A 84 -11.22 -9.32 -0.77
CA GLN A 84 -11.94 -10.46 -0.19
C GLN A 84 -11.77 -10.52 1.33
N HIS A 85 -12.81 -10.94 2.05
CA HIS A 85 -12.72 -11.25 3.48
C HIS A 85 -11.83 -12.48 3.70
N ARG A 86 -11.03 -12.51 4.76
CA ARG A 86 -10.31 -13.72 5.17
C ARG A 86 -11.21 -14.70 5.91
N ALA A 87 -11.47 -15.85 5.31
CA ALA A 87 -12.32 -16.91 5.88
C ALA A 87 -11.83 -17.50 7.21
N SER A 88 -10.54 -17.42 7.54
CA SER A 88 -9.98 -18.08 8.75
C SER A 88 -10.46 -17.47 10.07
N ILE A 89 -11.10 -16.30 10.06
CA ILE A 89 -11.51 -15.55 11.27
C ILE A 89 -13.03 -15.34 11.32
N CYS A 90 -13.71 -15.52 10.19
CA CYS A 90 -15.15 -15.50 10.13
C CYS A 90 -15.70 -16.80 10.72
N SER A 91 -16.74 -16.72 11.56
CA SER A 91 -17.33 -17.88 12.23
C SER A 91 -17.64 -19.01 11.25
N ASP A 92 -17.47 -20.27 11.69
CA ASP A 92 -17.62 -21.48 10.88
C ASP A 92 -18.80 -21.40 9.90
N GLY A 93 -18.49 -21.34 8.60
CA GLY A 93 -19.48 -21.38 7.51
C GLY A 93 -19.56 -20.12 6.65
N GLN A 94 -18.90 -19.01 7.01
CA GLN A 94 -18.80 -17.86 6.12
C GLN A 94 -17.71 -18.07 5.07
N LYS A 95 -18.14 -18.25 3.81
CA LYS A 95 -17.21 -18.29 2.66
C LYS A 95 -16.60 -16.89 2.47
N PRO A 96 -15.34 -16.77 2.01
CA PRO A 96 -14.81 -15.50 1.54
C PRO A 96 -15.79 -14.90 0.54
N SER A 97 -16.28 -13.70 0.81
CA SER A 97 -17.05 -12.91 -0.14
C SER A 97 -16.13 -11.85 -0.75
N ILE A 98 -16.24 -11.66 -2.07
CA ILE A 98 -15.66 -10.50 -2.74
C ILE A 98 -16.46 -9.28 -2.28
N VAL A 99 -15.75 -8.30 -1.71
CA VAL A 99 -16.32 -7.05 -1.19
C VAL A 99 -16.27 -5.96 -2.25
N TYR A 100 -15.24 -6.02 -3.09
CA TYR A 100 -14.94 -5.02 -4.10
C TYR A 100 -14.24 -5.70 -5.26
N LYS A 101 -14.61 -5.33 -6.48
CA LYS A 101 -13.93 -5.80 -7.69
C LYS A 101 -13.92 -4.70 -8.73
N ALA A 102 -12.76 -4.48 -9.32
CA ALA A 102 -12.64 -3.53 -10.40
C ALA A 102 -11.58 -3.98 -11.40
N ARG A 103 -11.57 -3.30 -12.54
CA ARG A 103 -10.37 -3.21 -13.38
C ARG A 103 -9.56 -2.01 -12.94
N TYR A 104 -8.27 -2.05 -13.20
CA TYR A 104 -7.43 -0.89 -12.95
C TYR A 104 -6.42 -0.64 -14.07
N SER A 105 -5.95 0.60 -14.11
CA SER A 105 -4.75 1.00 -14.83
C SER A 105 -3.87 1.84 -13.90
N LEU A 106 -2.58 1.90 -14.19
CA LEU A 106 -1.65 2.77 -13.47
C LEU A 106 -1.57 4.11 -14.20
N ALA A 107 -1.70 5.21 -13.49
CA ALA A 107 -1.46 6.52 -14.04
C ALA A 107 0.02 6.64 -14.42
N GLU A 108 0.26 7.10 -15.66
CA GLU A 108 1.57 7.20 -16.27
C GLU A 108 1.81 8.62 -16.77
N ASP A 109 3.01 9.15 -16.51
CA ASP A 109 3.46 10.40 -17.12
C ASP A 109 3.81 10.20 -18.61
N ILE A 110 4.22 11.28 -19.29
CA ILE A 110 4.61 11.23 -20.71
C ILE A 110 5.85 10.34 -20.99
N HIS A 111 6.54 9.89 -19.94
CA HIS A 111 7.72 9.03 -19.98
C HIS A 111 7.42 7.60 -19.50
N GLY A 112 6.16 7.26 -19.22
CA GLY A 112 5.74 5.95 -18.70
C GLY A 112 6.14 5.70 -17.24
N GLN A 113 6.42 6.77 -16.49
CA GLN A 113 6.65 6.70 -15.05
C GLN A 113 5.33 6.66 -14.32
N PHE A 114 5.26 5.83 -13.28
CA PHE A 114 4.10 5.73 -12.41
C PHE A 114 3.90 7.05 -11.65
N GLU A 115 2.68 7.60 -11.71
CA GLU A 115 2.29 8.85 -11.03
C GLU A 115 1.59 8.61 -9.69
N ASP A 116 1.96 7.54 -8.98
CA ASP A 116 1.45 7.21 -7.65
C ASP A 116 -0.07 7.05 -7.59
N GLU A 117 -0.73 6.75 -8.71
CA GLU A 117 -2.18 6.65 -8.78
C GLU A 117 -2.65 5.42 -9.56
N ILE A 118 -3.56 4.67 -8.96
CA ILE A 118 -4.31 3.58 -9.59
C ILE A 118 -5.66 4.15 -10.02
N VAL A 119 -5.91 4.11 -11.33
CA VAL A 119 -7.20 4.50 -11.91
C VAL A 119 -8.12 3.28 -11.90
N ILE A 120 -9.30 3.43 -11.31
CA ILE A 120 -10.29 2.37 -11.21
C ILE A 120 -11.26 2.45 -12.39
N GLU A 121 -11.45 1.31 -13.04
CA GLU A 121 -12.32 1.15 -14.20
C GLU A 121 -13.32 0.02 -13.96
N LYS A 122 -14.55 0.17 -14.47
CA LYS A 122 -15.58 -0.90 -14.40
C LYS A 122 -15.72 -1.48 -13.00
N GLU A 123 -15.84 -0.55 -12.07
CA GLU A 123 -16.04 -0.82 -10.66
C GLU A 123 -17.36 -1.59 -10.44
N GLU A 124 -17.30 -2.58 -9.57
CA GLU A 124 -18.45 -3.27 -9.01
C GLU A 124 -18.38 -3.13 -7.48
N LEU A 125 -19.36 -2.40 -6.90
CA LEU A 125 -19.81 -2.38 -5.50
C LEU A 125 -19.55 -1.10 -4.67
N LEU A 126 -18.70 -0.15 -5.11
CA LEU A 126 -18.25 1.07 -4.41
C LEU A 126 -17.97 2.26 -5.35
N ASP A 127 -18.36 3.50 -5.04
CA ASP A 127 -18.01 4.65 -5.91
C ASP A 127 -16.54 5.13 -5.71
N ILE A 128 -15.57 4.30 -6.09
CA ILE A 128 -14.13 4.61 -6.08
C ILE A 128 -13.66 4.76 -7.52
N ASN A 129 -13.13 5.94 -7.86
CA ASN A 129 -12.61 6.21 -9.21
C ASN A 129 -11.07 6.21 -9.26
N ARG A 130 -10.41 6.52 -8.14
CA ARG A 130 -8.95 6.67 -8.04
C ARG A 130 -8.46 6.24 -6.67
N ILE A 131 -7.29 5.63 -6.63
CA ILE A 131 -6.58 5.27 -5.41
C ILE A 131 -5.16 5.81 -5.51
N ALA A 132 -4.78 6.69 -4.58
CA ALA A 132 -3.40 7.16 -4.46
C ALA A 132 -2.56 6.13 -3.69
N VAL A 133 -1.39 5.80 -4.23
CA VAL A 133 -0.40 4.91 -3.63
C VAL A 133 0.66 5.78 -2.96
N ARG A 134 0.65 5.84 -1.62
CA ARG A 134 1.56 6.71 -0.85
C ARG A 134 2.89 6.05 -0.53
N ASN A 135 2.90 4.73 -0.40
CA ASN A 135 4.11 3.93 -0.22
C ASN A 135 3.91 2.63 -1.00
N LEU A 136 4.96 2.16 -1.67
CA LEU A 136 4.96 0.88 -2.37
C LEU A 136 6.36 0.26 -2.34
N THR A 137 6.49 -0.85 -1.62
CA THR A 137 7.70 -1.66 -1.58
C THR A 137 7.38 -3.11 -1.96
N ALA A 138 8.37 -4.01 -1.85
CA ALA A 138 8.12 -5.43 -2.03
C ALA A 138 7.18 -6.01 -0.97
N ASP A 139 7.16 -5.44 0.24
CA ASP A 139 6.51 -6.06 1.41
C ASP A 139 5.47 -5.15 2.09
N TYR A 140 5.37 -3.89 1.67
CA TYR A 140 4.49 -2.89 2.30
C TYR A 140 3.86 -1.95 1.27
N MET A 141 2.62 -1.54 1.53
CA MET A 141 1.89 -0.59 0.71
C MET A 141 0.94 0.28 1.55
N THR A 142 0.80 1.55 1.17
CA THR A 142 -0.21 2.46 1.73
C THR A 142 -1.07 3.02 0.61
N LEU A 143 -2.39 2.88 0.76
CA LEU A 143 -3.39 3.37 -0.18
C LEU A 143 -4.24 4.48 0.45
N VAL A 144 -4.61 5.48 -0.34
CA VAL A 144 -5.51 6.57 0.05
C VAL A 144 -6.57 6.76 -1.03
N TYR A 145 -7.83 6.77 -0.64
CA TYR A 145 -8.96 6.99 -1.55
C TYR A 145 -10.15 7.61 -0.82
N THR A 146 -11.21 7.94 -1.55
CA THR A 146 -12.43 8.54 -0.99
C THR A 146 -13.63 7.70 -1.38
N VAL A 147 -14.51 7.42 -0.40
CA VAL A 147 -15.82 6.79 -0.61
C VAL A 147 -16.86 7.67 0.07
N ASP A 148 -17.90 8.08 -0.66
CA ASP A 148 -19.01 8.89 -0.11
C ASP A 148 -18.56 10.17 0.64
N GLY A 149 -17.42 10.74 0.25
CA GLY A 149 -16.82 11.93 0.87
C GLY A 149 -15.96 11.67 2.10
N VAL A 150 -15.78 10.42 2.52
CA VAL A 150 -14.90 10.00 3.62
C VAL A 150 -13.53 9.66 3.05
N GLU A 151 -12.47 10.22 3.62
CA GLU A 151 -11.09 9.82 3.29
C GLU A 151 -10.78 8.49 3.97
N ILE A 152 -10.37 7.51 3.16
CA ILE A 152 -9.96 6.19 3.60
C ILE A 152 -8.46 6.07 3.40
N VAL A 153 -7.75 5.68 4.47
CA VAL A 153 -6.34 5.30 4.41
C VAL A 153 -6.21 3.85 4.82
N GLU A 154 -5.57 3.03 4.00
CA GLU A 154 -5.34 1.62 4.29
C GLU A 154 -3.86 1.28 4.15
N GLU A 155 -3.39 0.46 5.08
CA GLU A 155 -2.04 -0.11 5.06
C GLU A 155 -2.12 -1.60 4.83
N TYR A 156 -1.16 -2.10 4.05
CA TYR A 156 -1.09 -3.47 3.64
C TYR A 156 0.34 -4.02 3.79
N SER A 157 0.43 -5.29 4.18
CA SER A 157 1.68 -6.05 4.18
C SER A 157 1.61 -7.27 3.27
N PHE A 158 2.77 -7.72 2.81
CA PHE A 158 2.96 -9.00 2.14
C PHE A 158 3.94 -9.85 2.96
N GLU A 159 3.56 -11.10 3.24
CA GLU A 159 4.34 -12.11 3.99
C GLU A 159 4.61 -13.35 3.13
#